data_AF-A0A933G8J3-F1
#
_entry.id   AF-A0A933G8J3-F1
#
_cell.length_a   1.000
_cell.length_b   1.000
_cell.length_c   1.000
_cell.angle_alpha   90.00
_cell.angle_beta   90.00
_cell.angle_gamma   90.00
#
_symmetry.space_group_name_H-M   'P 1'
#
loop_
_entity.id
_entity.type
_entity.pdbx_description
1 polymer ?
#
loop_
_entity_poly.entity_id
_entity_poly.type
_entity_poly.pdbx_seq_one_letter_code
_entity_poly.pdbx_strand_id
1 'polypeptide(L)'
;MRGTSTLVLVVGLVLVAIGGAWIVLQHSSGAQPWGPLLSDNVLFAKSLPFLIGLGILLGLAQALGGNGFRAERRGERVRRFSVATALSHWTMTLGFLLAFATGLTEYLKGVLDVPPPLPSYILYRVHYIGASLVVLTASSLATSWLLSGDRRLLPDLKRFARELRGLAAELPRPLGSVVAGFFGLSMRRPAPPVGQFTSYERLVSFPIWVVLVGLIVLTGLVKAMRYLFPIPGELVSVASVVHVATMVMLAAKLLDHLRYVLSPSRWPLFVAMVTTWMGVKYARARHPGWAIGDEALAAEPSLASKVVAEPADAH
;
A
#
# COMPACT_ATOMS: atom_id res chain seq x y z
N MET A 1 -3.83 -9.46 22.82
CA MET A 1 -3.70 -8.14 22.15
C MET A 1 -2.78 -7.17 22.89
N ARG A 2 -2.94 -6.93 24.21
CA ARG A 2 -2.10 -5.95 24.95
C ARG A 2 -0.59 -6.21 24.84
N GLY A 3 -0.11 -7.45 25.03
CA GLY A 3 1.32 -7.78 24.94
C GLY A 3 1.94 -7.54 23.56
N THR A 4 1.25 -7.91 22.47
CA THR A 4 1.72 -7.70 21.09
C THR A 4 1.82 -6.22 20.75
N SER A 5 0.83 -5.41 21.12
CA SER A 5 0.85 -3.96 20.88
C SER A 5 1.97 -3.27 21.67
N THR A 6 2.22 -3.67 22.91
CA THR A 6 3.34 -3.14 23.72
C THR A 6 4.69 -3.50 23.10
N LEU A 7 4.88 -4.74 22.65
CA LEU A 7 6.11 -5.13 21.97
C LEU A 7 6.34 -4.30 20.70
N VAL A 8 5.32 -4.15 19.86
CA VAL A 8 5.41 -3.34 18.63
C VAL A 8 5.71 -1.88 18.94
N LEU A 9 5.12 -1.30 19.99
CA LEU A 9 5.42 0.04 20.45
C LEU A 9 6.89 0.19 20.84
N VAL A 10 7.40 -0.72 21.68
CA VAL A 10 8.80 -0.70 22.13
C VAL A 10 9.76 -0.81 20.95
N VAL A 11 9.51 -1.76 20.03
CA VAL A 11 10.32 -1.92 18.81
C VAL A 11 10.31 -0.64 17.97
N GLY A 12 9.14 -0.04 17.73
CA GLY A 12 9.01 1.20 16.99
C GLY A 12 9.81 2.35 17.64
N LEU A 13 9.68 2.53 18.96
CA LEU A 13 10.40 3.57 19.71
C LEU A 13 11.92 3.36 19.69
N VAL A 14 12.39 2.13 19.87
CA VAL A 14 13.82 1.79 19.83
C VAL A 14 14.41 2.09 18.45
N LEU A 15 13.72 1.71 17.37
CA LEU A 15 14.18 1.97 16.01
C LEU A 15 14.21 3.47 15.68
N VAL A 16 13.20 4.23 16.12
CA VAL A 16 13.19 5.70 16.01
C VAL A 16 14.36 6.32 16.77
N ALA A 17 14.59 5.90 18.02
CA ALA A 17 15.67 6.44 18.84
C ALA A 17 17.05 6.14 18.24
N ILE A 18 17.29 4.88 17.83
CA ILE A 18 18.55 4.46 17.21
C ILE A 18 18.76 5.22 15.90
N GLY A 19 17.78 5.22 14.99
CA GLY A 19 17.90 5.89 13.70
C GLY A 19 18.06 7.40 13.84
N GLY A 20 17.34 8.02 14.78
CA GLY A 20 17.46 9.45 15.09
C GLY A 20 18.85 9.80 15.62
N ALA A 21 19.38 8.99 16.54
CA ALA A 21 20.75 9.16 17.04
C ALA A 21 21.78 9.06 15.91
N TRP A 22 21.65 8.10 14.99
CA TRP A 22 22.53 7.97 13.82
C TRP A 22 22.51 9.19 12.90
N ILE A 23 21.33 9.77 12.65
CA ILE A 23 21.18 10.98 11.84
C ILE A 23 21.89 12.17 12.52
N VAL A 24 21.67 12.37 13.82
CA VAL A 24 22.29 13.46 14.60
C VAL A 24 23.80 13.29 14.70
N LEU A 25 24.28 12.07 15.00
CA LEU A 25 25.72 11.76 15.06
C LEU A 25 26.39 11.99 13.72
N GLN A 26 25.75 11.60 12.61
CA GLN A 26 26.30 11.84 11.28
C GLN A 26 26.40 13.34 10.97
N HIS A 27 25.36 14.12 11.28
CA HIS A 27 25.36 15.56 11.05
C HIS A 27 26.38 16.29 11.92
N SER A 28 26.48 15.93 13.20
CA SER A 28 27.38 16.58 14.18
C SER A 28 28.85 16.17 14.04
N SER A 29 29.14 15.02 13.42
CA SER A 29 30.53 14.53 13.30
C SER A 29 31.44 15.43 12.48
N GLY A 30 30.91 16.31 11.62
CA GLY A 30 31.70 17.07 10.63
C GLY A 30 32.43 16.19 9.60
N ALA A 31 32.35 14.87 9.72
CA ALA A 31 33.01 13.88 8.90
C ALA A 31 32.12 13.55 7.69
N GLN A 32 32.25 14.36 6.64
CA GLN A 32 31.73 14.02 5.32
C GLN A 32 32.84 14.15 4.27
N PRO A 33 33.92 13.32 4.32
CA PRO A 33 34.99 13.36 3.33
C PRO A 33 34.58 12.74 1.98
N TRP A 34 33.27 12.60 1.73
CA TRP A 34 32.71 11.85 0.61
C TRP A 34 32.05 12.79 -0.41
N GLY A 35 32.08 12.39 -1.69
CA GLY A 35 31.32 13.08 -2.71
C GLY A 35 29.81 13.08 -2.42
N PRO A 36 29.03 14.03 -2.97
CA PRO A 36 27.62 14.22 -2.64
C PRO A 36 26.77 12.94 -2.76
N LEU A 37 27.00 12.14 -3.80
CA LEU A 37 26.28 10.88 -4.04
C LEU A 37 26.52 9.83 -2.94
N LEU A 38 27.77 9.64 -2.52
CA LEU A 38 28.10 8.67 -1.48
C LEU A 38 27.55 9.14 -0.13
N SER A 39 27.60 10.44 0.15
CA SER A 39 27.01 11.04 1.35
C SER A 39 25.49 10.78 1.40
N ASP A 40 24.77 11.06 0.31
CA ASP A 40 23.32 10.85 0.23
C ASP A 40 22.96 9.37 0.42
N ASN A 41 23.73 8.45 -0.18
CA ASN A 41 23.54 7.00 -0.05
C ASN A 41 23.68 6.53 1.42
N VAL A 42 24.75 6.95 2.09
CA VAL A 42 25.03 6.59 3.48
C VAL A 42 23.98 7.20 4.40
N LEU A 43 23.58 8.46 4.18
CA LEU A 43 22.54 9.12 4.96
C LEU A 43 21.20 8.39 4.84
N PHE A 44 20.78 8.03 3.62
CA PHE A 44 19.55 7.27 3.40
C PHE A 44 19.63 5.90 4.09
N ALA A 45 20.72 5.16 3.93
CA ALA A 45 20.87 3.86 4.57
C ALA A 45 20.79 3.95 6.11
N LYS A 46 21.41 4.99 6.70
CA LYS A 46 21.37 5.23 8.15
C LYS A 46 20.01 5.73 8.65
N SER A 47 19.18 6.33 7.80
CA SER A 47 17.83 6.79 8.18
C SER A 47 16.78 5.68 8.13
N LEU A 48 17.08 4.53 7.51
CA LEU A 48 16.13 3.41 7.40
C LEU A 48 15.56 2.92 8.74
N PRO A 49 16.34 2.71 9.82
CA PRO A 49 15.77 2.35 11.13
C PRO A 49 14.77 3.39 11.63
N PHE A 50 15.06 4.68 11.46
CA PHE A 50 14.16 5.76 11.86
C PHE A 50 12.84 5.69 11.07
N LEU A 51 12.92 5.55 9.75
CA LEU A 51 11.74 5.48 8.87
C LEU A 51 10.87 4.25 9.15
N ILE A 52 11.51 3.09 9.33
CA ILE A 52 10.81 1.84 9.68
C ILE A 52 10.16 1.97 11.06
N GLY A 53 10.90 2.47 12.05
CA GLY A 53 10.38 2.70 13.41
C GLY A 53 9.19 3.65 13.42
N LEU A 54 9.29 4.78 12.72
CA LEU A 54 8.19 5.74 12.60
C LEU A 54 6.99 5.12 11.89
N GLY A 55 7.23 4.34 10.83
CA GLY A 55 6.18 3.59 10.14
C GLY A 55 5.48 2.61 11.07
N ILE A 56 6.22 1.87 11.89
CA ILE A 56 5.65 0.98 12.91
C ILE A 56 4.75 1.74 13.89
N LEU A 57 5.21 2.88 14.41
CA LEU A 57 4.41 3.69 15.34
C LEU A 57 3.13 4.23 14.69
N LEU A 58 3.21 4.69 13.43
CA LEU A 58 2.04 5.10 12.66
C LEU A 58 1.07 3.93 12.46
N GLY A 59 1.57 2.76 12.07
CA GLY A 59 0.74 1.57 11.88
C GLY A 59 0.07 1.09 13.16
N LEU A 60 0.75 1.20 14.31
CA LEU A 60 0.16 0.96 15.63
C LEU A 60 -0.95 1.97 15.93
N ALA A 61 -0.70 3.26 15.74
CA ALA A 61 -1.70 4.31 15.95
C ALA A 61 -2.94 4.08 15.06
N GLN A 62 -2.73 3.67 13.81
CA GLN A 62 -3.78 3.30 12.87
C GLN A 62 -4.59 2.08 13.33
N ALA A 63 -3.93 1.04 13.85
CA ALA A 63 -4.60 -0.15 14.38
C ALA A 63 -5.43 0.17 15.63
N LEU A 64 -4.89 0.97 16.56
CA LEU A 64 -5.57 1.40 17.79
C LEU A 64 -6.72 2.37 17.53
N GLY A 65 -6.53 3.29 16.57
CA GLY A 65 -7.53 4.28 16.15
C GLY A 65 -8.70 3.70 15.36
N GLY A 66 -8.73 2.37 15.15
CA GLY A 66 -9.87 1.71 14.53
C GLY A 66 -9.87 1.77 13.00
N ASN A 67 -8.74 1.45 12.35
CA ASN A 67 -8.75 1.05 10.94
C ASN A 67 -9.75 -0.11 10.65
N GLY A 68 -10.19 -0.82 11.70
CA GLY A 68 -11.46 -1.54 11.73
C GLY A 68 -12.65 -0.58 11.57
N PHE A 69 -12.89 -0.22 10.32
CA PHE A 69 -14.09 0.42 9.78
C PHE A 69 -15.31 0.37 10.72
N ARG A 70 -15.73 1.53 11.20
CA ARG A 70 -17.13 1.73 11.58
C ARG A 70 -17.91 1.91 10.28
N ALA A 71 -18.96 1.12 10.07
CA ALA A 71 -19.88 1.31 8.96
C ALA A 71 -20.64 2.63 9.15
N GLU A 72 -19.97 3.72 8.79
CA GLU A 72 -20.48 5.08 9.00
C GLU A 72 -21.29 5.48 7.78
N ARG A 73 -22.58 5.70 7.99
CA ARG A 73 -23.50 6.24 7.01
C ARG A 73 -23.91 7.64 7.45
N ARG A 74 -23.85 8.60 6.52
CA ARG A 74 -24.37 9.97 6.70
C ARG A 74 -25.30 10.28 5.54
N GLY A 75 -26.61 10.18 5.78
CA GLY A 75 -27.65 10.34 4.76
C GLY A 75 -27.45 9.39 3.57
N GLU A 76 -27.27 9.98 2.38
CA GLU A 76 -27.03 9.25 1.12
C GLU A 76 -25.55 8.88 0.87
N ARG A 77 -24.66 9.10 1.84
CA ARG A 77 -23.25 8.72 1.73
C ARG A 77 -22.88 7.65 2.74
N VAL A 78 -21.99 6.75 2.32
CA VAL A 78 -21.37 5.72 3.15
C VAL A 78 -19.86 5.91 3.09
N ARG A 79 -19.21 5.79 4.24
CA ARG A 79 -17.75 5.79 4.30
C ARG A 79 -17.23 4.49 3.69
N ARG A 80 -16.26 4.55 2.79
CA ARG A 80 -15.62 3.35 2.20
C ARG A 80 -14.24 3.10 2.78
N PHE A 81 -13.48 4.16 3.02
CA PHE A 81 -12.11 4.09 3.52
C PHE A 81 -11.98 4.87 4.83
N SER A 82 -11.06 4.48 5.71
CA SER A 82 -10.67 5.34 6.82
C SER A 82 -9.83 6.51 6.31
N VAL A 83 -9.77 7.63 7.04
CA VAL A 83 -8.87 8.75 6.72
C VAL A 83 -7.42 8.27 6.69
N ALA A 84 -7.02 7.41 7.64
CA ALA A 84 -5.69 6.84 7.66
C ALA A 84 -5.37 5.98 6.42
N THR A 85 -6.35 5.24 5.89
CA THR A 85 -6.20 4.48 4.64
C THR A 85 -5.98 5.42 3.47
N ALA A 86 -6.79 6.48 3.34
CA ALA A 86 -6.65 7.46 2.27
C ALA A 86 -5.30 8.18 2.34
N LEU A 87 -4.89 8.65 3.52
CA LEU A 87 -3.59 9.29 3.72
C LEU A 87 -2.45 8.34 3.35
N SER A 88 -2.47 7.10 3.86
CA SER A 88 -1.45 6.11 3.53
C SER A 88 -1.40 5.83 2.02
N HIS A 89 -2.54 5.71 1.35
CA HIS A 89 -2.60 5.54 -0.10
C HIS A 89 -1.93 6.71 -0.85
N TRP A 90 -2.22 7.95 -0.48
CA TRP A 90 -1.66 9.12 -1.14
C TRP A 90 -0.19 9.36 -0.80
N THR A 91 0.25 9.05 0.43
CA THR A 91 1.67 9.06 0.80
C THR A 91 2.44 8.00 0.01
N MET A 92 1.91 6.78 -0.11
CA MET A 92 2.49 5.73 -0.97
C MET A 92 2.55 6.19 -2.43
N THR A 93 1.46 6.76 -2.95
CA THR A 93 1.38 7.25 -4.33
C THR A 93 2.44 8.32 -4.59
N LEU A 94 2.56 9.32 -3.72
CA LEU A 94 3.56 10.39 -3.86
C LEU A 94 4.98 9.80 -3.81
N GLY A 95 5.26 8.95 -2.81
CA GLY A 95 6.55 8.29 -2.67
C GLY A 95 6.93 7.46 -3.90
N PHE A 96 5.98 6.66 -4.37
CA PHE A 96 6.13 5.85 -5.57
C PHE A 96 6.39 6.70 -6.81
N LEU A 97 5.62 7.76 -7.06
CA LEU A 97 5.79 8.60 -8.25
C LEU A 97 7.16 9.30 -8.28
N LEU A 98 7.64 9.79 -7.13
CA LEU A 98 8.98 10.40 -7.03
C LEU A 98 10.09 9.38 -7.29
N ALA A 99 10.02 8.20 -6.66
CA ALA A 99 11.00 7.14 -6.85
C ALA A 99 10.94 6.53 -8.26
N PHE A 100 9.74 6.38 -8.82
CA PHE A 100 9.50 5.83 -10.15
C PHE A 100 10.05 6.76 -11.24
N ALA A 101 9.73 8.06 -11.20
CA ALA A 101 10.20 9.01 -12.21
C ALA A 101 11.73 9.11 -12.24
N THR A 102 12.36 9.15 -11.07
CA THR A 102 13.83 9.20 -10.94
C THR A 102 14.48 7.87 -11.32
N GLY A 103 13.92 6.74 -10.89
CA GLY A 103 14.39 5.40 -11.26
C GLY A 103 14.28 5.13 -12.76
N LEU A 104 13.17 5.56 -13.38
CA LEU A 104 12.97 5.47 -14.83
C LEU A 104 13.99 6.33 -15.58
N THR A 105 14.29 7.53 -15.09
CA THR A 105 15.30 8.41 -15.71
C THR A 105 16.68 7.77 -15.69
N GLU A 106 17.09 7.20 -14.55
CA GLU A 106 18.38 6.48 -14.44
C GLU A 106 18.39 5.18 -15.26
N TYR A 107 17.24 4.50 -15.40
CA TYR A 107 17.08 3.35 -16.30
C TYR A 107 17.26 3.73 -17.77
N LEU A 108 16.61 4.82 -18.23
CA LEU A 108 16.72 5.30 -19.61
C LEU A 108 18.16 5.73 -19.94
N LYS A 109 18.84 6.37 -18.99
CA LYS A 109 20.28 6.66 -19.11
C LYS A 109 21.10 5.38 -19.29
N GLY A 110 20.87 4.36 -18.46
CA GLY A 110 21.65 3.12 -18.52
C GLY A 110 21.38 2.26 -19.76
N VAL A 111 20.14 2.25 -20.26
CA VAL A 111 19.71 1.35 -21.35
C VAL A 111 19.72 2.04 -22.72
N LEU A 112 19.34 3.32 -22.78
CA LEU A 112 19.19 4.06 -24.03
C LEU A 112 20.28 5.12 -24.23
N ASP A 113 21.24 5.21 -23.30
CA ASP A 113 22.32 6.23 -23.29
C ASP A 113 21.78 7.67 -23.39
N VAL A 114 20.58 7.90 -22.86
CA VAL A 114 19.95 9.23 -22.86
C VAL A 114 20.50 10.02 -21.67
N PRO A 115 21.11 11.20 -21.89
CA PRO A 115 21.61 12.01 -20.79
C PRO A 115 20.44 12.44 -19.89
N PRO A 116 20.56 12.31 -18.56
CA PRO A 116 19.50 12.69 -17.66
C PRO A 116 19.28 14.21 -17.72
N PRO A 117 18.03 14.70 -17.58
CA PRO A 117 17.74 16.13 -17.61
C PRO A 117 18.27 16.88 -16.39
N LEU A 118 18.67 16.16 -15.34
CA LEU A 118 19.21 16.71 -14.09
C LEU A 118 20.49 15.96 -13.70
N PRO A 119 21.40 16.60 -12.95
CA PRO A 119 22.54 15.91 -12.35
C PRO A 119 22.10 14.71 -11.50
N SER A 120 22.83 13.59 -11.59
CA SER A 120 22.45 12.36 -10.89
C SER A 120 22.29 12.55 -9.39
N TYR A 121 23.05 13.42 -8.71
CA TYR A 121 22.85 13.64 -7.27
C TYR A 121 21.44 14.17 -6.93
N ILE A 122 20.83 14.98 -7.79
CA ILE A 122 19.46 15.45 -7.60
C ILE A 122 18.48 14.29 -7.79
N LEU A 123 18.69 13.49 -8.84
CA LEU A 123 17.84 12.31 -9.12
C LEU A 123 17.88 11.32 -7.95
N TYR A 124 19.06 11.02 -7.41
CA TYR A 124 19.22 10.14 -6.24
C TYR A 124 18.56 10.72 -4.98
N ARG A 125 18.67 12.02 -4.71
CA ARG A 125 17.99 12.66 -3.57
C ARG A 125 16.47 12.55 -3.67
N VAL A 126 15.91 12.88 -4.83
CA VAL A 126 14.46 12.77 -5.06
C VAL A 126 14.01 11.31 -5.00
N HIS A 127 14.83 10.39 -5.53
CA HIS A 127 14.58 8.96 -5.41
C HIS A 127 14.52 8.52 -3.94
N TYR A 128 15.47 8.96 -3.10
CA TYR A 128 15.51 8.62 -1.68
C TYR A 128 14.39 9.26 -0.87
N ILE A 129 13.95 10.47 -1.22
CA ILE A 129 12.73 11.05 -0.64
C ILE A 129 11.52 10.16 -0.97
N GLY A 130 11.36 9.77 -2.24
CA GLY A 130 10.30 8.88 -2.68
C GLY A 130 10.35 7.52 -1.97
N ALA A 131 11.52 6.88 -1.95
CA ALA A 131 11.76 5.61 -1.29
C ALA A 131 11.50 5.68 0.23
N SER A 132 11.83 6.81 0.87
CA SER A 132 11.55 7.02 2.30
C SER A 132 10.05 7.00 2.59
N LEU A 133 9.24 7.67 1.77
CA LEU A 133 7.78 7.66 1.89
C LEU A 133 7.20 6.26 1.65
N VAL A 134 7.75 5.51 0.68
CA VAL A 134 7.35 4.12 0.40
C VAL A 134 7.68 3.21 1.59
N VAL A 135 8.90 3.24 2.12
CA VAL A 135 9.33 2.43 3.27
C VAL A 135 8.51 2.75 4.52
N LEU A 136 8.31 4.04 4.80
CA LEU A 136 7.47 4.52 5.90
C LEU A 136 6.05 3.96 5.80
N THR A 137 5.43 4.11 4.63
CA THR A 137 4.04 3.69 4.42
C THR A 137 3.89 2.17 4.38
N ALA A 138 4.84 1.44 3.78
CA ALA A 138 4.85 -0.01 3.78
C ALA A 138 4.96 -0.59 5.19
N SER A 139 5.85 -0.01 6.02
CA SER A 139 6.02 -0.41 7.42
C SER A 139 4.76 -0.12 8.24
N SER A 140 4.12 1.03 8.00
CA SER A 140 2.84 1.40 8.63
C SER A 140 1.71 0.45 8.24
N LEU A 141 1.56 0.13 6.95
CA LEU A 141 0.55 -0.80 6.46
C LEU A 141 0.76 -2.19 7.08
N ALA A 142 1.97 -2.73 6.99
CA ALA A 142 2.31 -4.05 7.53
C ALA A 142 2.02 -4.14 9.03
N THR A 143 2.38 -3.12 9.79
CA THR A 143 2.11 -3.06 11.24
C THR A 143 0.62 -2.96 11.53
N SER A 144 -0.10 -2.08 10.82
CA SER A 144 -1.53 -1.91 11.02
C SER A 144 -2.32 -3.19 10.74
N TRP A 145 -1.91 -3.96 9.73
CA TRP A 145 -2.50 -5.25 9.40
C TRP A 145 -2.19 -6.33 10.40
N LEU A 146 -0.92 -6.42 10.82
CA LEU A 146 -0.50 -7.38 11.84
C LEU A 146 -1.34 -7.23 13.10
N LEU A 147 -1.64 -5.99 13.49
CA LEU A 147 -2.35 -5.68 14.73
C LEU A 147 -3.88 -5.65 14.61
N SER A 148 -4.42 -5.16 13.49
CA SER A 148 -5.88 -5.09 13.27
C SER A 148 -6.48 -6.41 12.79
N GLY A 149 -5.67 -7.26 12.14
CA GLY A 149 -6.17 -8.48 11.49
C GLY A 149 -7.14 -8.19 10.32
N ASP A 150 -7.13 -6.98 9.75
CA ASP A 150 -8.01 -6.64 8.64
C ASP A 150 -7.64 -7.42 7.37
N ARG A 151 -8.52 -8.35 6.96
CA ARG A 151 -8.34 -9.22 5.80
C ARG A 151 -9.29 -8.90 4.64
N ARG A 152 -10.00 -7.77 4.67
CA ARG A 152 -11.06 -7.48 3.67
C ARG A 152 -10.55 -7.36 2.25
N LEU A 153 -9.33 -6.86 2.07
CA LEU A 153 -8.64 -6.79 0.78
C LEU A 153 -7.88 -8.07 0.41
N LEU A 154 -7.80 -9.05 1.33
CA LEU A 154 -7.17 -10.33 1.06
C LEU A 154 -8.20 -11.34 0.56
N PRO A 155 -7.77 -12.31 -0.26
CA PRO A 155 -8.66 -13.37 -0.72
C PRO A 155 -9.06 -14.27 0.44
N ASP A 156 -10.33 -14.68 0.48
CA ASP A 156 -10.79 -15.69 1.42
C ASP A 156 -10.43 -17.08 0.88
N LEU A 157 -9.31 -17.62 1.35
CA LEU A 157 -8.78 -18.91 0.90
C LEU A 157 -9.77 -20.07 1.15
N LYS A 158 -10.65 -19.97 2.17
CA LYS A 158 -11.67 -21.00 2.44
C LYS A 158 -12.77 -21.00 1.38
N ARG A 159 -12.95 -19.89 0.68
CA ARG A 159 -13.97 -19.69 -0.35
C ARG A 159 -13.33 -19.34 -1.69
N PHE A 160 -12.10 -19.79 -1.92
CA PHE A 160 -11.29 -19.41 -3.08
C PHE A 160 -11.98 -19.69 -4.42
N ALA A 161 -12.63 -20.86 -4.58
CA ALA A 161 -13.39 -21.17 -5.80
C ALA A 161 -14.55 -20.20 -6.07
N ARG A 162 -15.14 -19.62 -5.01
CA ARG A 162 -16.16 -18.58 -5.12
C ARG A 162 -15.55 -17.25 -5.56
N GLU A 163 -14.42 -16.86 -4.98
CA GLU A 163 -13.67 -15.66 -5.37
C GLU A 163 -13.20 -15.74 -6.83
N LEU A 164 -12.67 -16.90 -7.26
CA LEU A 164 -12.27 -17.12 -8.66
C LEU A 164 -13.45 -17.02 -9.64
N ARG A 165 -14.64 -17.48 -9.24
CA ARG A 165 -15.86 -17.31 -10.06
C ARG A 165 -16.28 -15.85 -10.15
N GLY A 166 -16.19 -15.12 -9.04
CA GLY A 166 -16.40 -13.67 -9.02
C GLY A 166 -15.42 -12.95 -9.94
N LEU A 167 -14.13 -13.31 -9.88
CA LEU A 167 -13.10 -12.77 -10.77
C LEU A 167 -13.42 -13.07 -12.25
N ALA A 168 -13.76 -14.31 -12.58
CA ALA A 168 -14.12 -14.70 -13.94
C ALA A 168 -15.33 -13.91 -14.47
N ALA A 169 -16.29 -13.57 -13.62
CA ALA A 169 -17.45 -12.75 -13.97
C ALA A 169 -17.14 -11.25 -14.11
N GLU A 170 -16.14 -10.75 -13.37
CA GLU A 170 -15.72 -9.34 -13.41
C GLU A 170 -14.76 -9.01 -14.57
N LEU A 171 -14.08 -10.03 -15.12
CA LEU A 171 -13.18 -9.89 -16.25
C LEU A 171 -13.94 -9.78 -17.60
N PRO A 172 -13.33 -9.18 -18.64
CA PRO A 172 -13.85 -9.26 -20.00
C PRO A 172 -14.08 -10.71 -20.42
N ARG A 173 -15.20 -10.98 -21.11
CA ARG A 173 -15.63 -12.33 -21.53
C ARG A 173 -14.51 -13.28 -22.01
N PRO A 174 -13.59 -12.88 -22.91
CA PRO A 174 -12.52 -13.80 -23.33
C PRO A 174 -11.63 -14.23 -22.16
N LEU A 175 -11.18 -13.28 -21.34
CA LEU A 175 -10.34 -13.55 -20.17
C LEU A 175 -11.11 -14.32 -19.08
N GLY A 176 -12.35 -13.94 -18.81
CA GLY A 176 -13.22 -14.63 -17.86
C GLY A 176 -13.45 -16.10 -18.24
N SER A 177 -13.63 -16.39 -19.53
CA SER A 177 -13.80 -17.75 -20.04
C SER A 177 -12.52 -18.58 -19.92
N VAL A 178 -11.36 -17.98 -20.17
CA VAL A 178 -10.05 -18.64 -19.95
C VAL A 178 -9.86 -18.99 -18.49
N VAL A 179 -10.10 -18.04 -17.57
CA VAL A 179 -10.00 -18.28 -16.12
C VAL A 179 -10.99 -19.37 -15.70
N ALA A 180 -12.24 -19.30 -16.18
CA ALA A 180 -13.24 -20.31 -15.85
C ALA A 180 -12.87 -21.70 -16.37
N GLY A 181 -12.36 -21.80 -17.61
CA GLY A 181 -11.93 -23.06 -18.20
C GLY A 181 -10.72 -23.66 -17.49
N PHE A 182 -9.68 -22.85 -17.24
CA PHE A 182 -8.45 -23.28 -16.58
C PHE A 182 -8.71 -23.82 -15.17
N PHE A 183 -9.61 -23.19 -14.41
CA PHE A 183 -9.95 -23.60 -13.05
C PHE A 183 -11.21 -24.49 -12.94
N GLY A 184 -11.79 -24.95 -14.06
CA GLY A 184 -12.98 -25.82 -14.06
C GLY A 184 -14.21 -25.20 -13.40
N LEU A 185 -14.38 -23.88 -13.48
CA LEU A 185 -15.44 -23.14 -12.80
C LEU A 185 -16.75 -23.20 -13.58
N SER A 186 -17.83 -23.66 -12.93
CA SER A 186 -19.17 -23.57 -13.51
C SER A 186 -19.69 -22.13 -13.48
N MET A 187 -19.82 -21.54 -14.67
CA MET A 187 -20.42 -20.21 -14.90
C MET A 187 -21.96 -20.26 -15.06
N ARG A 188 -22.58 -21.43 -14.88
CA ARG A 188 -24.04 -21.58 -14.90
C ARG A 188 -24.73 -21.01 -13.66
N ARG A 189 -24.00 -20.93 -12.54
CA ARG A 189 -24.49 -20.31 -11.31
C ARG A 189 -24.30 -18.79 -11.42
N PRO A 190 -25.22 -17.98 -10.85
CA PRO A 190 -25.03 -16.54 -10.81
C PRO A 190 -23.71 -16.19 -10.10
N ALA A 191 -23.08 -15.11 -10.57
CA ALA A 191 -21.87 -14.58 -9.95
C ALA A 191 -22.13 -14.26 -8.47
N PRO A 192 -21.18 -14.53 -7.56
CA PRO A 192 -21.35 -14.16 -6.17
C PRO A 192 -21.54 -12.64 -6.05
N PRO A 193 -22.40 -12.17 -5.12
CA PRO A 193 -22.61 -10.74 -4.95
C PRO A 193 -21.30 -10.07 -4.51
N VAL A 194 -20.99 -8.94 -5.14
CA VAL A 194 -19.75 -8.20 -4.90
C VAL A 194 -19.81 -7.57 -3.51
N GLY A 195 -18.85 -7.90 -2.65
CA GLY A 195 -18.71 -7.31 -1.32
C GLY A 195 -18.18 -5.87 -1.36
N GLN A 196 -17.67 -5.38 -0.23
CA GLN A 196 -17.05 -4.04 -0.16
C GLN A 196 -15.96 -3.87 -1.24
N PHE A 197 -15.15 -4.91 -1.43
CA PHE A 197 -14.15 -5.00 -2.50
C PHE A 197 -14.52 -6.09 -3.49
N THR A 198 -14.24 -5.81 -4.75
CA THR A 198 -14.41 -6.72 -5.88
C THR A 198 -13.45 -7.91 -5.80
N SER A 199 -13.78 -8.98 -6.50
CA SER A 199 -12.93 -10.17 -6.60
C SER A 199 -11.61 -9.81 -7.30
N TYR A 200 -11.66 -8.93 -8.30
CA TYR A 200 -10.49 -8.35 -8.96
C TYR A 200 -9.58 -7.59 -7.99
N GLU A 201 -10.14 -6.74 -7.14
CA GLU A 201 -9.37 -6.01 -6.12
C GLU A 201 -8.67 -6.98 -5.18
N ARG A 202 -9.37 -8.01 -4.70
CA ARG A 202 -8.88 -8.94 -3.68
C ARG A 202 -7.93 -10.02 -4.18
N LEU A 203 -8.11 -10.52 -5.40
CA LEU A 203 -7.30 -11.62 -5.96
C LEU A 203 -6.15 -11.13 -6.84
N VAL A 204 -6.33 -10.01 -7.54
CA VAL A 204 -5.39 -9.57 -8.57
C VAL A 204 -4.75 -8.26 -8.17
N SER A 205 -5.55 -7.19 -8.10
CA SER A 205 -4.99 -5.84 -8.01
C SER A 205 -4.15 -5.67 -6.75
N PHE A 206 -4.75 -5.95 -5.59
CA PHE A 206 -4.12 -5.66 -4.32
C PHE A 206 -2.98 -6.61 -3.94
N PRO A 207 -3.10 -7.96 -4.08
CA PRO A 207 -1.98 -8.86 -3.84
C PRO A 207 -0.76 -8.58 -4.74
N ILE A 208 -0.98 -8.26 -6.02
CA ILE A 208 0.13 -7.92 -6.93
C ILE A 208 0.83 -6.63 -6.46
N TRP A 209 0.08 -5.60 -6.03
CA TRP A 209 0.70 -4.41 -5.42
C TRP A 209 1.54 -4.77 -4.20
N VAL A 210 1.03 -5.58 -3.29
CA VAL A 210 1.76 -6.00 -2.07
C VAL A 210 3.05 -6.72 -2.42
N VAL A 211 3.00 -7.68 -3.37
CA VAL A 211 4.19 -8.44 -3.81
C VAL A 211 5.21 -7.52 -4.49
N LEU A 212 4.79 -6.69 -5.44
CA LEU A 212 5.71 -5.83 -6.19
C LEU A 212 6.30 -4.72 -5.32
N VAL A 213 5.50 -4.09 -4.45
CA VAL A 213 6.00 -3.09 -3.49
C VAL A 213 6.95 -3.74 -2.49
N GLY A 214 6.60 -4.93 -1.98
CA GLY A 214 7.49 -5.70 -1.12
C GLY A 214 8.82 -6.02 -1.79
N LEU A 215 8.80 -6.50 -3.03
CA LEU A 215 9.99 -6.86 -3.79
C LEU A 215 10.88 -5.64 -4.09
N ILE A 216 10.30 -4.50 -4.48
CA ILE A 216 11.09 -3.29 -4.77
C ILE A 216 11.67 -2.67 -3.50
N VAL A 217 10.94 -2.72 -2.38
CA VAL A 217 11.46 -2.30 -1.07
C VAL A 217 12.61 -3.20 -0.64
N LEU A 218 12.44 -4.52 -0.67
CA LEU A 218 13.49 -5.47 -0.24
C LEU A 218 14.76 -5.33 -1.08
N THR A 219 14.64 -5.27 -2.40
CA THR A 219 15.79 -5.08 -3.29
C THR A 219 16.42 -3.68 -3.14
N GLY A 220 15.61 -2.65 -2.90
CA GLY A 220 16.09 -1.29 -2.60
C GLY A 220 16.86 -1.24 -1.28
N LEU A 221 16.39 -1.94 -0.25
CA LEU A 221 17.10 -2.09 1.03
C LEU A 221 18.45 -2.77 0.82
N VAL A 222 18.53 -3.90 0.09
CA VAL A 222 19.83 -4.55 -0.22
C VAL A 222 20.79 -3.58 -0.90
N LYS A 223 20.31 -2.81 -1.88
CA LYS A 223 21.12 -1.80 -2.58
C LYS A 223 21.58 -0.65 -1.68
N ALA A 224 20.76 -0.21 -0.73
CA ALA A 224 21.12 0.84 0.22
C ALA A 224 22.06 0.32 1.32
N MET A 225 21.83 -0.88 1.83
CA MET A 225 22.58 -1.43 2.96
C MET A 225 24.03 -1.81 2.61
N ARG A 226 24.36 -1.97 1.32
CA ARG A 226 25.75 -2.21 0.85
C ARG A 226 26.73 -1.10 1.26
N TYR A 227 26.22 0.08 1.59
CA TYR A 227 27.03 1.22 2.04
C TYR A 227 27.35 1.17 3.54
N LEU A 228 26.66 0.31 4.30
CA LEU A 228 26.87 0.13 5.75
C LEU A 228 27.44 -1.25 6.08
N PHE A 229 27.15 -2.24 5.23
CA PHE A 229 27.52 -3.63 5.44
C PHE A 229 28.21 -4.20 4.20
N PRO A 230 29.16 -5.15 4.36
CA PRO A 230 29.84 -5.82 3.25
C PRO A 230 28.92 -6.84 2.58
N ILE A 231 27.92 -6.35 1.84
CA ILE A 231 26.99 -7.21 1.09
C ILE A 231 27.71 -7.76 -0.15
N PRO A 232 27.66 -9.09 -0.40
CA PRO A 232 28.27 -9.70 -1.58
C PRO A 232 27.84 -9.02 -2.89
N GLY A 233 28.79 -8.82 -3.81
CA GLY A 233 28.55 -8.12 -5.07
C GLY A 233 27.51 -8.80 -5.95
N GLU A 234 27.48 -10.13 -5.93
CA GLU A 234 26.51 -10.97 -6.64
C GLU A 234 25.09 -10.70 -6.13
N LEU A 235 24.92 -10.62 -4.82
CA LEU A 235 23.63 -10.32 -4.20
C LEU A 235 23.15 -8.90 -4.57
N VAL A 236 24.05 -7.92 -4.57
CA VAL A 236 23.74 -6.54 -5.00
C VAL A 236 23.38 -6.50 -6.49
N SER A 237 24.05 -7.31 -7.32
CA SER A 237 23.76 -7.42 -8.76
C SER A 237 22.38 -8.02 -9.01
N VAL A 238 22.07 -9.17 -8.39
CA VAL A 238 20.75 -9.79 -8.46
C VAL A 238 19.67 -8.84 -7.96
N ALA A 239 19.88 -8.21 -6.80
CA ALA A 239 18.95 -7.22 -6.27
C ALA A 239 18.74 -6.06 -7.26
N SER A 240 19.78 -5.61 -7.96
CA SER A 240 19.68 -4.54 -8.96
C SER A 240 18.84 -4.94 -10.17
N VAL A 241 19.06 -6.13 -10.74
CA VAL A 241 18.27 -6.65 -11.86
C VAL A 241 16.81 -6.79 -11.44
N VAL A 242 16.55 -7.42 -10.28
CA VAL A 242 15.20 -7.63 -9.78
C VAL A 242 14.52 -6.30 -9.45
N HIS A 243 15.23 -5.32 -8.90
CA HIS A 243 14.68 -3.99 -8.61
C HIS A 243 14.20 -3.29 -9.88
N VAL A 244 15.00 -3.32 -10.95
CA VAL A 244 14.64 -2.72 -12.25
C VAL A 244 13.48 -3.48 -12.91
N ALA A 245 13.51 -4.82 -12.91
CA ALA A 245 12.41 -5.61 -13.44
C ALA A 245 11.10 -5.33 -12.68
N THR A 246 11.18 -5.20 -11.35
CA THR A 246 10.03 -4.86 -10.51
C THR A 246 9.50 -3.46 -10.81
N MET A 247 10.38 -2.48 -11.07
CA MET A 247 9.98 -1.14 -11.50
C MET A 247 9.16 -1.18 -12.80
N VAL A 248 9.59 -1.97 -13.79
CA VAL A 248 8.85 -2.14 -15.06
C VAL A 248 7.48 -2.78 -14.80
N MET A 249 7.42 -3.81 -13.95
CA MET A 249 6.15 -4.44 -13.57
C MET A 249 5.23 -3.47 -12.81
N LEU A 250 5.79 -2.63 -11.94
CA LEU A 250 5.05 -1.57 -11.24
C LEU A 250 4.53 -0.51 -12.20
N ALA A 251 5.25 -0.18 -13.27
CA ALA A 251 4.76 0.71 -14.33
C ALA A 251 3.51 0.12 -14.99
N ALA A 252 3.57 -1.15 -15.40
CA ALA A 252 2.41 -1.85 -15.96
C ALA A 252 1.25 -1.93 -14.96
N LYS A 253 1.55 -2.18 -13.67
CA LYS A 253 0.53 -2.22 -12.61
C LYS A 253 -0.09 -0.87 -12.32
N LEU A 254 0.67 0.22 -12.40
CA LEU A 254 0.15 1.59 -12.30
C LEU A 254 -0.81 1.87 -13.46
N LEU A 255 -0.45 1.53 -14.70
CA LEU A 255 -1.34 1.70 -15.86
C LEU A 255 -2.64 0.90 -15.71
N ASP A 256 -2.56 -0.35 -15.25
CA ASP A 256 -3.73 -1.16 -14.91
C ASP A 256 -4.59 -0.49 -13.82
N HIS A 257 -3.96 0.02 -12.77
CA HIS A 257 -4.65 0.70 -11.69
C HIS A 257 -5.37 1.96 -12.17
N LEU A 258 -4.70 2.80 -12.97
CA LEU A 258 -5.30 4.01 -13.56
C LEU A 258 -6.46 3.65 -14.49
N ARG A 259 -6.29 2.67 -15.38
CA ARG A 259 -7.39 2.11 -16.21
C ARG A 259 -8.58 1.70 -15.34
N TYR A 260 -8.32 1.01 -14.23
CA TYR A 260 -9.37 0.50 -13.33
C TYR A 260 -10.13 1.64 -12.64
N VAL A 261 -9.43 2.62 -12.05
CA VAL A 261 -10.07 3.68 -11.23
C VAL A 261 -10.59 4.86 -12.05
N LEU A 262 -9.99 5.16 -13.21
CA LEU A 262 -10.40 6.29 -14.07
C LEU A 262 -11.49 5.93 -15.08
N SER A 263 -11.93 4.67 -15.14
CA SER A 263 -13.12 4.30 -15.92
C SER A 263 -14.33 5.11 -15.43
N PRO A 264 -15.17 5.70 -16.32
CA PRO A 264 -16.34 6.48 -15.90
C PRO A 264 -17.27 5.72 -14.95
N SER A 265 -17.36 4.40 -15.15
CA SER A 265 -18.14 3.49 -14.32
C SER A 265 -17.60 3.31 -12.90
N ARG A 266 -16.35 3.68 -12.64
CA ARG A 266 -15.57 3.47 -11.40
C ARG A 266 -15.04 4.77 -10.81
N TRP A 267 -15.26 5.91 -11.46
CA TRP A 267 -14.90 7.23 -10.94
C TRP A 267 -15.33 7.48 -9.47
N PRO A 268 -16.50 7.02 -8.99
CA PRO A 268 -16.86 7.15 -7.58
C PRO A 268 -15.91 6.45 -6.60
N LEU A 269 -15.16 5.43 -7.04
CA LEU A 269 -14.11 4.79 -6.23
C LEU A 269 -12.91 5.72 -6.06
N PHE A 270 -12.50 6.41 -7.12
CA PHE A 270 -11.43 7.41 -7.07
C PHE A 270 -11.82 8.56 -6.12
N VAL A 271 -13.03 9.11 -6.28
CA VAL A 271 -13.56 10.15 -5.39
C VAL A 271 -13.61 9.65 -3.95
N ALA A 272 -14.00 8.40 -3.72
CA ALA A 272 -13.99 7.82 -2.38
C ALA A 272 -12.57 7.66 -1.80
N MET A 273 -11.54 7.44 -2.62
CA MET A 273 -10.15 7.41 -2.11
C MET A 273 -9.64 8.81 -1.70
N VAL A 274 -10.14 9.87 -2.34
CA VAL A 274 -9.80 11.26 -1.97
C VAL A 274 -10.63 11.72 -0.76
N THR A 275 -11.93 11.48 -0.78
CA THR A 275 -12.87 12.03 0.20
C THR A 275 -13.19 11.09 1.36
N THR A 276 -12.86 9.80 1.24
CA THR A 276 -13.30 8.67 2.09
C THR A 276 -14.76 8.23 1.93
N TRP A 277 -15.58 8.97 1.18
CA TRP A 277 -17.03 8.79 1.09
C TRP A 277 -17.50 8.37 -0.30
N MET A 278 -18.61 7.64 -0.34
CA MET A 278 -19.26 7.16 -1.56
C MET A 278 -20.78 7.27 -1.46
N GLY A 279 -21.48 7.50 -2.56
CA GLY A 279 -22.95 7.50 -2.58
C GLY A 279 -23.54 6.10 -2.36
N VAL A 280 -24.56 5.98 -1.51
CA VAL A 280 -25.24 4.72 -1.19
C VAL A 280 -25.87 4.08 -2.43
N LYS A 281 -26.44 4.88 -3.34
CA LYS A 281 -26.99 4.39 -4.62
C LYS A 281 -25.93 3.66 -5.46
N TYR A 282 -24.73 4.25 -5.56
CA TYR A 282 -23.61 3.62 -6.27
C TYR A 282 -23.14 2.35 -5.56
N ALA A 283 -22.98 2.43 -4.23
CA ALA A 283 -22.55 1.30 -3.42
C ALA A 283 -23.51 0.09 -3.57
N ARG A 284 -24.82 0.30 -3.48
CA ARG A 284 -25.82 -0.76 -3.69
C ARG A 284 -25.82 -1.32 -5.11
N ALA A 285 -25.63 -0.46 -6.12
CA ALA A 285 -25.63 -0.90 -7.51
C ALA A 285 -24.38 -1.69 -7.91
N ARG A 286 -23.21 -1.40 -7.32
CA ARG A 286 -21.91 -2.01 -7.71
C ARG A 286 -21.32 -2.95 -6.68
N HIS A 287 -21.78 -2.89 -5.43
CA HIS A 287 -21.36 -3.72 -4.31
C HIS A 287 -22.59 -4.28 -3.57
N PRO A 288 -23.48 -5.03 -4.26
CA PRO A 288 -24.73 -5.52 -3.65
C PRO A 288 -24.53 -6.51 -2.49
N GLY A 289 -23.35 -7.10 -2.35
CA GLY A 289 -22.97 -7.94 -1.21
C GLY A 289 -22.31 -7.18 -0.06
N TRP A 290 -22.18 -5.85 -0.16
CA TRP A 290 -21.65 -5.02 0.92
C TRP A 290 -22.79 -4.58 1.85
N ALA A 291 -22.77 -5.08 3.09
CA ALA A 291 -23.67 -4.60 4.14
C ALA A 291 -23.34 -3.14 4.51
N ILE A 292 -24.33 -2.25 4.46
CA ILE A 292 -24.18 -0.81 4.68
C ILE A 292 -25.08 -0.33 5.83
N GLY A 293 -24.54 0.43 6.77
CA GLY A 293 -25.31 1.03 7.87
C GLY A 293 -25.92 -0.01 8.79
N ASP A 294 -27.23 0.04 8.99
CA ASP A 294 -27.98 -0.84 9.90
C ASP A 294 -27.86 -2.33 9.51
N GLU A 295 -27.71 -2.62 8.22
CA GLU A 295 -27.45 -3.99 7.72
C GLU A 295 -26.10 -4.52 8.22
N ALA A 296 -25.09 -3.65 8.36
CA ALA A 296 -23.78 -4.02 8.89
C ALA A 296 -23.80 -4.19 10.42
N LEU A 297 -24.60 -3.37 11.12
CA LEU A 297 -24.81 -3.48 12.57
C LEU A 297 -25.63 -4.73 12.94
N ALA A 298 -26.62 -5.09 12.12
CA ALA A 298 -27.41 -6.32 12.29
C ALA A 298 -26.61 -7.58 11.93
N ALA A 299 -25.69 -7.51 10.96
CA ALA A 299 -24.84 -8.63 10.55
C ALA A 299 -23.69 -8.92 11.53
N GLU A 300 -23.22 -7.93 12.28
CA GLU A 300 -22.21 -8.10 13.35
C GLU A 300 -22.60 -7.34 14.64
N PRO A 301 -23.35 -7.97 15.57
CA PRO A 301 -23.78 -7.36 16.83
C PRO A 301 -22.63 -6.84 17.70
N SER A 302 -21.42 -7.37 17.52
CA SER A 302 -20.19 -6.91 18.19
C SER A 302 -19.77 -5.49 17.80
N LEU A 303 -20.24 -4.98 16.65
CA LEU A 303 -20.01 -3.59 16.20
C LEU A 303 -20.99 -2.59 16.85
N ALA A 304 -22.14 -3.05 17.37
CA ALA A 304 -23.15 -2.20 17.99
C ALA A 304 -22.67 -1.55 19.31
N SER A 305 -21.75 -2.19 20.03
CA SER A 305 -21.16 -1.66 21.27
C SER A 305 -20.23 -0.43 21.09
N LYS A 306 -19.99 0.01 19.84
CA LYS A 306 -19.02 1.08 19.53
C LYS A 306 -19.63 2.28 18.80
N VAL A 307 -20.95 2.34 18.66
CA VAL A 307 -21.64 3.52 18.12
C VAL A 307 -21.79 4.54 19.25
N VAL A 308 -21.01 5.62 19.19
CA VAL A 308 -21.39 6.86 19.88
C VAL A 308 -22.59 7.37 19.10
N ALA A 309 -23.79 7.20 19.68
CA ALA A 309 -24.97 7.87 19.18
C ALA A 309 -24.69 9.37 19.23
N GLU A 310 -24.67 10.03 18.07
CA GLU A 310 -24.79 11.47 18.03
C GLU A 310 -26.20 11.80 18.56
N PRO A 311 -26.37 12.73 19.51
CA PRO A 311 -27.68 13.07 20.00
C PRO A 311 -28.48 13.65 18.84
N ALA A 312 -29.66 13.06 18.61
CA ALA A 312 -30.65 13.63 17.72
C ALA A 312 -30.98 15.05 18.18
N ASP A 313 -30.98 15.95 17.20
CA ASP A 313 -31.63 17.26 17.24
C ASP A 313 -31.06 18.30 18.22
N ALA A 314 -30.36 19.28 17.65
CA ALA A 314 -30.44 20.66 18.10
C ALA A 314 -30.73 21.52 16.87
N HIS A 315 -31.87 22.21 16.94
CA HIS A 315 -32.52 23.07 15.95
C HIS A 315 -31.62 24.07 15.22
#